data_AF-A0A537ZR23-F1
#
_entry.id   AF-A0A537ZR23-F1
#
_cell.length_a   1.000
_cell.length_b   1.000
_cell.length_c   1.000
_cell.angle_alpha   90.00
_cell.angle_beta   90.00
_cell.angle_gamma   90.00
#
_symmetry.space_group_name_H-M   'P 1'
#
loop_
_entity.id
_entity.type
_entity.pdbx_description
1 polymer ?
#
loop_
_entity_poly.entity_id
_entity_poly.type
_entity_poly.pdbx_seq_one_letter_code
_entity_poly.pdbx_strand_id
1 'polypeptide(L)'
;MAEPGKALVSLIEQASADQPGLAAAVASLVKRVKQLGKVDLETDLLPSLGSEAAFAIQSGSGTKGVPYLEFLSSGIDAQRAGDALASLQAPIAAALSPSTGQAPTFEQEKVGDVTAHSVQVSPTVDLTYAIAGSTLLVATDPAAVKQIASESGGLNDDDAFQEATDGLGSDVSLLAYLNLSGLLTLGEQAGLAQDPAYATFAPELHKLSALAVAVRAGSTELATDVRLIVSTQAPPSPPSTSGGNGKQGGRD
;
A
#
# COMPACT_ATOMS: atom_id res chain seq x y z
N MET A 1 -5.56 25.00 -1.92
CA MET A 1 -6.13 23.78 -2.54
C MET A 1 -5.10 22.69 -2.38
N ALA A 2 -5.54 21.47 -2.10
CA ALA A 2 -4.65 20.33 -1.93
C ALA A 2 -3.97 19.97 -3.27
N GLU A 3 -2.66 19.69 -3.21
CA GLU A 3 -1.80 19.45 -4.38
C GLU A 3 -0.95 18.19 -4.13
N PRO A 4 -1.51 16.98 -4.32
CA PRO A 4 -0.85 15.71 -4.02
C PRO A 4 0.47 15.55 -4.80
N GLY A 5 0.50 15.98 -6.06
CA GLY A 5 1.73 15.95 -6.87
C GLY A 5 2.88 16.74 -6.23
N LYS A 6 2.61 17.93 -5.69
CA LYS A 6 3.65 18.73 -5.00
C LYS A 6 4.03 18.11 -3.66
N ALA A 7 3.05 17.63 -2.89
CA ALA A 7 3.31 16.94 -1.62
C ALA A 7 4.22 15.73 -1.83
N LEU A 8 3.96 14.93 -2.88
CA LEU A 8 4.77 13.76 -3.22
C LEU A 8 6.20 14.15 -3.61
N VAL A 9 6.37 15.18 -4.44
CA VAL A 9 7.71 15.69 -4.82
C VAL A 9 8.49 16.14 -3.59
N SER A 10 7.89 16.95 -2.72
CA SER A 10 8.56 17.43 -1.51
C SER A 10 8.89 16.31 -0.53
N LEU A 11 8.04 15.27 -0.41
CA LEU A 11 8.34 14.10 0.40
C LEU A 11 9.50 13.29 -0.17
N ILE A 12 9.60 13.15 -1.50
CA ILE A 12 10.73 12.46 -2.15
C ILE A 12 12.03 13.25 -1.94
N GLU A 13 11.99 14.59 -2.06
CA GLU A 13 13.14 15.45 -1.79
C GLU A 13 13.63 15.29 -0.34
N GLN A 14 12.69 15.31 0.62
CA GLN A 14 13.01 15.11 2.03
C GLN A 14 13.57 13.70 2.30
N ALA A 15 12.91 12.66 1.79
CA ALA A 15 13.36 11.28 1.94
C ALA A 15 14.73 11.02 1.28
N SER A 16 15.05 11.73 0.20
CA SER A 16 16.35 11.63 -0.47
C SER A 16 17.49 12.18 0.38
N ALA A 17 17.21 13.16 1.24
CA ALA A 17 18.18 13.68 2.20
C ALA A 17 18.45 12.67 3.33
N ASP A 18 17.42 11.96 3.79
CA ASP A 18 17.51 11.08 4.95
C ASP A 18 17.88 9.62 4.61
N GLN A 19 17.49 9.12 3.42
CA GLN A 19 17.66 7.73 2.97
C GLN A 19 18.12 7.67 1.49
N PRO A 20 19.38 8.03 1.20
CA PRO A 20 19.86 8.21 -0.17
C PRO A 20 19.84 6.93 -1.02
N GLY A 21 19.92 5.74 -0.41
CA GLY A 21 19.93 4.46 -1.13
C GLY A 21 18.59 4.11 -1.79
N LEU A 22 17.47 4.28 -1.07
CA LEU A 22 16.14 4.04 -1.61
C LEU A 22 15.77 5.08 -2.67
N ALA A 23 16.08 6.34 -2.39
CA ALA A 23 15.90 7.43 -3.34
C ALA A 23 16.66 7.17 -4.65
N ALA A 24 17.91 6.69 -4.58
CA ALA A 24 18.68 6.33 -5.75
C ALA A 24 18.06 5.18 -6.57
N ALA A 25 17.47 4.17 -5.90
CA ALA A 25 16.80 3.07 -6.58
C ALA A 25 15.53 3.54 -7.32
N VAL A 26 14.69 4.35 -6.66
CA VAL A 26 13.49 4.94 -7.28
C VAL A 26 13.88 5.87 -8.44
N ALA A 27 14.85 6.75 -8.23
CA ALA A 27 15.35 7.64 -9.29
C ALA A 27 15.90 6.87 -10.50
N SER A 28 16.56 5.73 -10.26
CA SER A 28 17.06 4.86 -11.32
C SER A 28 15.91 4.22 -12.12
N LEU A 29 14.85 3.78 -11.44
CA LEU A 29 13.64 3.27 -12.11
C LEU A 29 12.96 4.36 -12.94
N VAL A 30 12.71 5.53 -12.35
CA VAL A 30 12.10 6.67 -13.03
C VAL A 30 12.90 7.07 -14.26
N LYS A 31 14.23 7.16 -14.13
CA LYS A 31 15.14 7.45 -15.25
C LYS A 31 15.03 6.41 -16.35
N ARG A 32 14.97 5.12 -16.00
CA ARG A 32 14.84 4.02 -16.97
C ARG A 32 13.50 4.08 -17.72
N VAL A 33 12.39 4.31 -17.01
CA VAL A 33 11.05 4.47 -17.61
C VAL A 33 11.04 5.68 -18.57
N LYS A 34 11.59 6.82 -18.15
CA LYS A 34 11.70 8.02 -18.99
C LYS A 34 12.52 7.77 -20.26
N GLN A 35 13.66 7.08 -20.14
CA GLN A 35 14.51 6.73 -21.29
C GLN A 35 13.81 5.78 -22.28
N LEU A 36 12.98 4.86 -21.79
CA LEU A 36 12.28 3.87 -22.61
C LEU A 36 11.00 4.43 -23.24
N GLY A 37 10.28 5.31 -22.54
CA GLY A 37 8.96 5.76 -22.94
C GLY A 37 8.86 7.18 -23.47
N LYS A 38 9.89 8.01 -23.29
CA LYS A 38 9.78 9.47 -23.46
C LYS A 38 8.64 10.10 -22.64
N VAL A 39 8.15 9.40 -21.62
CA VAL A 39 7.16 9.91 -20.67
C VAL A 39 7.90 10.55 -19.52
N ASP A 40 7.52 11.78 -19.19
CA ASP A 40 8.08 12.52 -18.07
C ASP A 40 7.06 12.53 -16.94
N LEU A 41 7.26 11.65 -15.94
CA LEU A 41 6.29 11.44 -14.86
C LEU A 41 5.93 12.76 -14.15
N GLU A 42 6.88 13.69 -14.03
CA GLU A 42 6.69 14.97 -13.37
C GLU A 42 5.76 15.91 -14.14
N THR A 43 5.78 15.87 -15.46
CA THR A 43 4.96 16.77 -16.30
C THR A 43 3.70 16.09 -16.83
N ASP A 44 3.72 14.77 -16.96
CA ASP A 44 2.67 14.02 -17.66
C ASP A 44 1.72 13.33 -16.66
N LEU A 45 2.28 12.77 -15.58
CA LEU A 45 1.53 11.96 -14.62
C LEU A 45 1.20 12.72 -13.34
N LEU A 46 2.18 13.39 -12.70
CA LEU A 46 1.97 14.10 -11.44
C LEU A 46 0.87 15.17 -11.51
N PRO A 47 0.77 15.99 -12.57
CA PRO A 47 -0.31 16.98 -12.69
C PRO A 47 -1.68 16.34 -12.89
N SER A 48 -1.72 15.04 -13.19
CA SER A 48 -2.94 14.26 -13.40
C SER A 48 -3.40 13.55 -12.13
N LEU A 49 -2.65 13.63 -11.01
CA LEU A 49 -2.97 13.00 -9.72
C LEU A 49 -4.04 13.76 -8.90
N GLY A 50 -4.78 14.67 -9.54
CA GLY A 50 -5.95 15.32 -8.95
C GLY A 50 -5.64 16.15 -7.70
N SER A 51 -6.60 16.18 -6.77
CA SER A 51 -6.57 17.02 -5.59
C SER A 51 -6.20 16.28 -4.30
N GLU A 52 -6.36 14.96 -4.27
CA GLU A 52 -6.07 14.15 -3.10
C GLU A 52 -5.44 12.83 -3.53
N ALA A 53 -4.56 12.30 -2.68
CA ALA A 53 -3.97 10.99 -2.87
C ALA A 53 -3.90 10.22 -1.56
N ALA A 54 -4.00 8.89 -1.65
CA ALA A 54 -3.82 7.99 -0.54
C ALA A 54 -2.87 6.85 -0.93
N PHE A 55 -1.99 6.46 -0.02
CA PHE A 55 -1.23 5.22 -0.08
C PHE A 55 -1.69 4.32 1.06
N ALA A 56 -1.90 3.05 0.78
CA ALA A 56 -2.16 2.08 1.83
C ALA A 56 -1.38 0.80 1.60
N ILE A 57 -0.88 0.22 2.69
CA ILE A 57 -0.43 -1.16 2.71
C ILE A 57 -1.45 -1.96 3.50
N GLN A 58 -2.24 -2.76 2.78
CA GLN A 58 -3.27 -3.60 3.37
C GLN A 58 -2.78 -5.02 3.53
N SER A 59 -3.24 -5.70 4.58
CA SER A 59 -3.05 -7.14 4.72
C SER A 59 -3.78 -7.87 3.60
N GLY A 60 -3.11 -8.82 2.96
CA GLY A 60 -3.68 -9.55 1.82
C GLY A 60 -4.92 -10.34 2.18
N SER A 61 -6.10 -9.77 1.92
CA SER A 61 -7.35 -10.52 1.73
C SER A 61 -7.51 -11.00 0.28
N GLY A 62 -6.58 -10.59 -0.60
CA GLY A 62 -6.50 -10.96 -2.01
C GLY A 62 -6.08 -12.41 -2.27
N THR A 63 -6.04 -12.79 -3.55
CA THR A 63 -5.88 -14.19 -4.00
C THR A 63 -4.60 -14.89 -3.53
N LYS A 64 -3.58 -14.12 -3.12
CA LYS A 64 -2.26 -14.64 -2.77
C LYS A 64 -1.90 -14.50 -1.29
N GLY A 65 -2.76 -13.90 -0.46
CA GLY A 65 -2.54 -13.78 0.99
C GLY A 65 -1.32 -12.96 1.40
N VAL A 66 -0.75 -12.16 0.48
CA VAL A 66 0.39 -11.26 0.73
C VAL A 66 -0.10 -9.81 0.82
N PRO A 67 0.58 -8.91 1.55
CA PRO A 67 0.26 -7.50 1.50
C PRO A 67 0.32 -6.99 0.08
N TYR A 68 -0.54 -6.03 -0.20
CA TYR A 68 -0.40 -5.23 -1.38
C TYR A 68 -0.32 -3.77 -0.98
N LEU A 69 0.46 -3.05 -1.78
CA LEU A 69 0.48 -1.61 -1.81
C LEU A 69 -0.65 -1.18 -2.75
N GLU A 70 -1.43 -0.21 -2.32
CA GLU A 70 -2.35 0.53 -3.16
C GLU A 70 -2.07 2.03 -3.08
N PHE A 71 -2.29 2.69 -4.20
CA PHE A 71 -2.29 4.13 -4.37
C PHE A 71 -3.62 4.52 -4.98
N LEU A 72 -4.34 5.41 -4.30
CA LEU A 72 -5.57 6.00 -4.79
C LEU A 72 -5.36 7.50 -4.99
N SER A 73 -6.00 8.05 -6.00
CA SER A 73 -6.02 9.48 -6.24
C SER A 73 -7.39 9.91 -6.72
N SER A 74 -7.90 11.00 -6.16
CA SER A 74 -9.24 11.54 -6.44
C SER A 74 -9.14 12.87 -7.19
N GLY A 75 -10.18 13.18 -7.98
CA GLY A 75 -10.26 14.44 -8.73
C GLY A 75 -9.33 14.48 -9.95
N ILE A 76 -8.99 13.32 -10.50
CA ILE A 76 -8.10 13.23 -11.66
C ILE A 76 -8.80 13.65 -12.96
N ASP A 77 -8.02 14.13 -13.94
CA ASP A 77 -8.44 14.20 -15.35
C ASP A 77 -8.33 12.79 -15.95
N ALA A 78 -9.45 12.05 -15.98
CA ALA A 78 -9.50 10.66 -16.41
C ALA A 78 -8.93 10.42 -17.80
N GLN A 79 -9.17 11.32 -18.74
CA GLN A 79 -8.67 11.18 -20.10
C GLN A 79 -7.16 11.37 -20.14
N ARG A 80 -6.65 12.44 -19.53
CA ARG A 80 -5.21 12.70 -19.47
C ARG A 80 -4.46 11.59 -18.73
N ALA A 81 -4.97 11.16 -17.58
CA ALA A 81 -4.39 10.07 -16.81
C ALA A 81 -4.39 8.76 -17.59
N GLY A 82 -5.49 8.45 -18.29
CA GLY A 82 -5.61 7.27 -19.14
C GLY A 82 -4.58 7.25 -20.28
N ASP A 83 -4.44 8.36 -21.00
CA ASP A 83 -3.46 8.51 -22.07
C ASP A 83 -2.02 8.39 -21.53
N ALA A 84 -1.72 9.04 -20.41
CA ALA A 84 -0.42 8.96 -19.76
C ALA A 84 -0.09 7.52 -19.33
N LEU A 85 -1.01 6.82 -18.66
CA LEU A 85 -0.82 5.44 -18.21
C LEU A 85 -0.69 4.46 -19.38
N ALA A 86 -1.50 4.62 -20.42
CA ALA A 86 -1.39 3.81 -21.64
C ALA A 86 -0.01 3.99 -22.30
N SER A 87 0.52 5.22 -22.33
CA SER A 87 1.87 5.49 -22.87
C SER A 87 2.99 4.88 -22.02
N LEU A 88 2.75 4.64 -20.73
CA LEU A 88 3.70 4.01 -19.80
C LEU A 88 3.71 2.48 -19.87
N GLN A 89 2.70 1.83 -20.43
CA GLN A 89 2.59 0.37 -20.44
C GLN A 89 3.80 -0.31 -21.12
N ALA A 90 4.09 0.04 -22.37
CA ALA A 90 5.20 -0.57 -23.11
C ALA A 90 6.58 -0.27 -22.47
N PRO A 91 6.88 0.96 -22.02
CA PRO A 91 8.11 1.27 -21.27
C PRO A 91 8.26 0.48 -19.97
N ILE A 92 7.18 0.32 -19.19
CA ILE A 92 7.19 -0.49 -17.96
C ILE A 92 7.44 -1.96 -18.30
N ALA A 93 6.71 -2.53 -19.25
CA ALA A 93 6.93 -3.90 -19.73
C ALA A 93 8.38 -4.14 -20.18
N ALA A 94 8.96 -3.20 -20.92
CA ALA A 94 10.36 -3.24 -21.35
C ALA A 94 11.34 -3.14 -20.16
N ALA A 95 11.04 -2.31 -19.16
CA ALA A 95 11.86 -2.19 -17.96
C ALA A 95 11.83 -3.47 -17.07
N LEU A 96 10.69 -4.18 -17.06
CA LEU A 96 10.46 -5.43 -16.34
C LEU A 96 10.96 -6.67 -17.10
N SER A 97 11.31 -6.52 -18.38
CA SER A 97 11.74 -7.64 -19.22
C SER A 97 12.95 -8.35 -18.60
N PRO A 98 12.86 -9.68 -18.36
CA PRO A 98 13.99 -10.44 -17.85
C PRO A 98 15.09 -10.50 -18.92
N SER A 99 16.34 -10.71 -18.48
CA SER A 99 17.49 -10.90 -19.38
C SER A 99 17.31 -12.06 -20.36
N THR A 100 16.42 -13.00 -20.01
CA THR A 100 16.03 -14.18 -20.79
C THR A 100 14.53 -14.41 -20.62
N GLY A 101 13.78 -14.53 -21.72
CA GLY A 101 12.33 -14.79 -21.70
C GLY A 101 11.53 -13.76 -22.51
N GLN A 102 10.22 -13.93 -22.54
CA GLN A 102 9.31 -12.96 -23.16
C GLN A 102 9.08 -11.78 -22.21
N ALA A 103 9.05 -10.56 -22.74
CA ALA A 103 8.68 -9.38 -21.98
C ALA A 103 7.25 -9.54 -21.43
N PRO A 104 7.00 -9.20 -20.16
CA PRO A 104 5.65 -9.23 -19.62
C PRO A 104 4.79 -8.21 -20.38
N THR A 105 3.53 -8.54 -20.64
CA THR A 105 2.59 -7.65 -21.31
C THR A 105 1.49 -7.23 -20.35
N PHE A 106 0.96 -6.02 -20.54
CA PHE A 106 -0.25 -5.63 -19.85
C PHE A 106 -1.44 -6.40 -20.39
N GLU A 107 -2.15 -7.07 -19.49
CA GLU A 107 -3.44 -7.70 -19.75
C GLU A 107 -4.55 -6.74 -19.32
N GLN A 108 -5.67 -6.80 -20.03
CA GLN A 108 -6.86 -6.03 -19.70
C GLN A 108 -7.89 -6.95 -19.07
N GLU A 109 -8.35 -6.60 -17.88
CA GLU A 109 -9.43 -7.30 -17.18
C GLU A 109 -10.59 -6.34 -16.92
N LYS A 110 -11.83 -6.78 -17.16
CA LYS A 110 -13.02 -6.03 -16.80
C LYS A 110 -13.54 -6.50 -15.44
N VAL A 111 -13.63 -5.58 -14.48
CA VAL A 111 -14.10 -5.82 -13.12
C VAL A 111 -15.30 -4.91 -12.87
N GLY A 112 -16.51 -5.48 -12.93
CA GLY A 112 -17.72 -4.66 -12.97
C GLY A 112 -17.71 -3.74 -14.20
N ASP A 113 -17.87 -2.43 -14.00
CA ASP A 113 -17.77 -1.42 -15.06
C ASP A 113 -16.36 -0.81 -15.20
N VAL A 114 -15.42 -1.22 -14.35
CA VAL A 114 -14.06 -0.72 -14.33
C VAL A 114 -13.17 -1.60 -15.21
N THR A 115 -12.34 -0.96 -16.04
CA THR A 115 -11.29 -1.65 -16.81
C THR A 115 -9.98 -1.54 -16.04
N ALA A 116 -9.42 -2.69 -15.68
CA ALA A 116 -8.11 -2.82 -15.09
C ALA A 116 -7.08 -3.18 -16.15
N HIS A 117 -5.86 -2.67 -15.99
CA HIS A 117 -4.69 -3.06 -16.75
C HIS A 117 -3.64 -3.59 -15.80
N SER A 118 -3.22 -4.84 -15.99
CA SER A 118 -2.33 -5.55 -15.07
C SER A 118 -1.13 -6.12 -15.78
N VAL A 119 0.04 -6.06 -15.15
CA VAL A 119 1.25 -6.73 -15.61
C VAL A 119 1.88 -7.49 -14.45
N GLN A 120 2.22 -8.76 -14.68
CA GLN A 120 2.90 -9.55 -13.68
C GLN A 120 4.35 -9.09 -13.54
N VAL A 121 4.71 -8.62 -12.33
CA VAL A 121 6.07 -8.18 -11.98
C VAL A 121 6.86 -9.35 -11.37
N SER A 122 6.18 -10.21 -10.62
CA SER A 122 6.71 -11.44 -10.05
C SER A 122 5.59 -12.48 -9.87
N PRO A 123 5.87 -13.74 -9.54
CA PRO A 123 4.82 -14.75 -9.32
C PRO A 123 3.75 -14.32 -8.32
N THR A 124 4.11 -13.47 -7.35
CA THR A 124 3.22 -13.01 -6.28
C THR A 124 2.79 -11.54 -6.41
N VAL A 125 3.32 -10.79 -7.37
CA VAL A 125 3.09 -9.35 -7.50
C VAL A 125 2.63 -9.00 -8.91
N ASP A 126 1.47 -8.36 -8.98
CA ASP A 126 0.86 -7.88 -10.23
C ASP A 126 0.66 -6.38 -10.12
N LEU A 127 1.39 -5.60 -10.93
CA LEU A 127 1.18 -4.16 -11.01
C LEU A 127 -0.09 -3.92 -11.82
N THR A 128 -1.13 -3.43 -11.14
CA THR A 128 -2.44 -3.18 -11.70
C THR A 128 -2.79 -1.71 -11.60
N TYR A 129 -3.39 -1.13 -12.64
CA TYR A 129 -4.01 0.19 -12.54
C TYR A 129 -5.42 0.18 -13.14
N ALA A 130 -6.26 1.08 -12.64
CA ALA A 130 -7.62 1.27 -13.12
C ALA A 130 -8.06 2.72 -12.90
N ILE A 131 -8.92 3.22 -13.79
CA ILE A 131 -9.58 4.51 -13.63
C ILE A 131 -11.09 4.27 -13.53
N ALA A 132 -11.69 4.74 -12.44
CA ALA A 132 -13.12 4.67 -12.17
C ALA A 132 -13.66 6.08 -11.93
N GLY A 133 -14.37 6.64 -12.91
CA GLY A 133 -14.82 8.03 -12.85
C GLY A 133 -13.63 9.00 -12.76
N SER A 134 -13.55 9.77 -11.67
CA SER A 134 -12.46 10.70 -11.37
C SER A 134 -11.45 10.13 -10.37
N THR A 135 -11.42 8.81 -10.19
CA THR A 135 -10.51 8.11 -9.28
C THR A 135 -9.53 7.25 -10.06
N LEU A 136 -8.23 7.40 -9.77
CA LEU A 136 -7.17 6.50 -10.20
C LEU A 136 -6.82 5.55 -9.05
N LEU A 137 -6.69 4.26 -9.38
CA LEU A 137 -6.09 3.25 -8.52
C LEU A 137 -4.86 2.67 -9.20
N VAL A 138 -3.78 2.51 -8.44
CA VAL A 138 -2.62 1.69 -8.79
C VAL A 138 -2.33 0.76 -7.62
N ALA A 139 -2.22 -0.54 -7.86
CA ALA A 139 -2.01 -1.52 -6.80
C ALA A 139 -1.05 -2.64 -7.23
N THR A 140 -0.50 -3.35 -6.26
CA THR A 140 0.35 -4.54 -6.48
C THR A 140 -0.40 -5.88 -6.40
N ASP A 141 -1.73 -5.82 -6.29
CA ASP A 141 -2.65 -6.96 -6.40
C ASP A 141 -3.95 -6.50 -7.11
N PRO A 142 -4.43 -7.22 -8.15
CA PRO A 142 -5.66 -6.87 -8.86
C PRO A 142 -6.92 -6.93 -7.98
N ALA A 143 -6.87 -7.59 -6.82
CA ALA A 143 -7.97 -7.60 -5.86
C ALA A 143 -8.36 -6.19 -5.38
N ALA A 144 -7.42 -5.24 -5.33
CA ALA A 144 -7.71 -3.85 -4.96
C ALA A 144 -8.70 -3.18 -5.94
N VAL A 145 -8.68 -3.55 -7.23
CA VAL A 145 -9.64 -3.00 -8.22
C VAL A 145 -11.05 -3.49 -7.94
N LYS A 146 -11.20 -4.73 -7.46
CA LYS A 146 -12.50 -5.29 -7.09
C LYS A 146 -13.14 -4.49 -5.96
N GLN A 147 -12.34 -4.01 -5.02
CA GLN A 147 -12.81 -3.22 -3.87
C GLN A 147 -13.34 -1.85 -4.28
N ILE A 148 -12.73 -1.19 -5.26
CA ILE A 148 -13.26 0.08 -5.80
C ILE A 148 -14.49 -0.12 -6.67
N ALA A 149 -14.55 -1.24 -7.40
CA ALA A 149 -15.71 -1.57 -8.23
C ALA A 149 -16.95 -1.98 -7.39
N SER A 150 -16.74 -2.39 -6.13
CA SER A 150 -17.80 -2.70 -5.18
C SER A 150 -18.18 -1.51 -4.30
N GLU A 151 -19.46 -1.37 -3.97
CA GLU A 151 -19.95 -0.36 -3.00
C GLU A 151 -19.51 -0.65 -1.54
N SER A 152 -18.82 -1.77 -1.31
CA SER A 152 -18.42 -2.27 0.02
C SER A 152 -17.11 -3.07 -0.06
N GLY A 153 -16.28 -3.02 0.97
CA GLY A 153 -15.00 -3.72 1.06
C GLY A 153 -13.79 -2.86 0.69
N GLY A 154 -13.95 -1.53 0.66
CA GLY A 154 -12.84 -0.59 0.48
C GLY A 154 -12.15 -0.26 1.80
N LEU A 155 -11.05 0.50 1.74
CA LEU A 155 -10.29 0.95 2.92
C LEU A 155 -11.17 1.71 3.94
N ASN A 156 -12.20 2.42 3.49
CA ASN A 156 -13.17 3.09 4.35
C ASN A 156 -14.04 2.14 5.19
N ASP A 157 -14.10 0.84 4.86
CA ASP A 157 -14.84 -0.16 5.63
C ASP A 157 -13.94 -0.90 6.64
N ASP A 158 -12.64 -0.58 6.69
CA ASP A 158 -11.69 -1.16 7.64
C ASP A 158 -11.69 -0.35 8.96
N ASP A 159 -12.08 -1.00 10.06
CA ASP A 159 -12.16 -0.36 11.39
C ASP A 159 -10.82 0.24 11.83
N ALA A 160 -9.70 -0.43 11.55
CA ALA A 160 -8.37 0.05 11.95
C ALA A 160 -7.94 1.26 11.10
N PHE A 161 -8.35 1.31 9.83
CA PHE A 161 -8.20 2.50 9.00
C PHE A 161 -9.03 3.67 9.53
N GLN A 162 -10.32 3.46 9.81
CA GLN A 162 -11.18 4.50 10.35
C GLN A 162 -10.61 5.04 11.67
N GLU A 163 -10.20 4.16 12.58
CA GLU A 163 -9.62 4.56 13.86
C GLU A 163 -8.31 5.35 13.68
N ALA A 164 -7.42 4.90 12.78
CA ALA A 164 -6.14 5.56 12.53
C ALA A 164 -6.30 6.93 11.85
N THR A 165 -7.34 7.10 11.04
CA THR A 165 -7.58 8.32 10.26
C THR A 165 -8.55 9.30 10.90
N ASP A 166 -9.27 8.88 11.94
CA ASP A 166 -10.15 9.76 12.70
C ASP A 166 -9.40 11.02 13.20
N GLY A 167 -10.05 12.17 13.15
CA GLY A 167 -9.46 13.44 13.60
C GLY A 167 -8.27 13.98 12.77
N LEU A 168 -7.83 13.34 11.68
CA LEU A 168 -6.78 13.89 10.78
C LEU A 168 -7.27 15.06 9.89
N GLY A 169 -8.58 15.33 9.90
CA GLY A 169 -9.21 16.36 9.08
C GLY A 169 -9.48 15.89 7.65
N SER A 170 -10.42 16.54 6.96
CA SER A 170 -10.84 16.15 5.60
C SER A 170 -9.98 16.76 4.48
N ASP A 171 -9.28 17.86 4.74
CA ASP A 171 -8.55 18.62 3.72
C ASP A 171 -7.10 18.12 3.56
N VAL A 172 -6.94 16.83 3.29
CA VAL A 172 -5.62 16.18 3.20
C VAL A 172 -5.15 16.12 1.74
N SER A 173 -3.91 16.55 1.48
CA SER A 173 -3.32 16.39 0.14
C SER A 173 -2.85 14.96 -0.09
N LEU A 174 -2.26 14.35 0.93
CA LEU A 174 -1.74 12.99 0.88
C LEU A 174 -2.00 12.27 2.20
N LEU A 175 -2.61 11.11 2.13
CA LEU A 175 -2.79 10.20 3.25
C LEU A 175 -1.91 8.95 3.03
N ALA A 176 -1.22 8.48 4.05
CA ALA A 176 -0.55 7.18 4.03
C ALA A 176 -1.05 6.34 5.20
N TYR A 177 -1.38 5.08 4.94
CA TYR A 177 -1.88 4.14 5.93
C TYR A 177 -1.10 2.82 5.88
N LEU A 178 -0.78 2.29 7.06
CA LEU A 178 -0.13 1.00 7.21
C LEU A 178 -0.87 0.17 8.25
N ASN A 179 -1.35 -1.02 7.85
CA ASN A 179 -1.83 -2.03 8.78
C ASN A 179 -0.62 -2.76 9.42
N LEU A 180 -0.14 -2.24 10.56
CA LEU A 180 1.03 -2.75 11.24
C LEU A 180 0.81 -4.17 11.78
N SER A 181 -0.38 -4.47 12.28
CA SER A 181 -0.71 -5.80 12.82
C SER A 181 -0.61 -6.89 11.76
N GLY A 182 -1.13 -6.61 10.55
CA GLY A 182 -1.01 -7.51 9.40
C GLY A 182 0.44 -7.66 8.95
N LEU A 183 1.19 -6.54 8.84
CA LEU A 183 2.59 -6.56 8.43
C LEU A 183 3.49 -7.33 9.39
N LEU A 184 3.28 -7.19 10.70
CA LEU A 184 4.00 -7.96 11.71
C LEU A 184 3.71 -9.46 11.57
N THR A 185 2.43 -9.84 11.47
CA THR A 185 2.01 -11.24 11.27
C THR A 185 2.72 -11.89 10.08
N LEU A 186 2.86 -11.15 8.99
CA LEU A 186 3.54 -11.63 7.79
C LEU A 186 5.05 -11.67 7.93
N GLY A 187 5.65 -10.68 8.60
CA GLY A 187 7.06 -10.71 8.95
C GLY A 187 7.37 -11.99 9.74
N GLU A 188 6.54 -12.33 10.73
CA GLU A 188 6.71 -13.54 11.54
C GLU A 188 6.60 -14.82 10.72
N GLN A 189 5.64 -14.89 9.79
CA GLN A 189 5.52 -16.00 8.84
C GLN A 189 6.74 -16.12 7.92
N ALA A 190 7.35 -14.99 7.56
CA ALA A 190 8.59 -14.93 6.79
C ALA A 190 9.86 -15.18 7.63
N GLY A 191 9.72 -15.45 8.93
CA GLY A 191 10.81 -15.82 9.82
C GLY A 191 11.31 -14.71 10.74
N LEU A 192 10.67 -13.53 10.76
CA LEU A 192 11.02 -12.45 11.70
C LEU A 192 10.96 -12.90 13.17
N ALA A 193 10.05 -13.81 13.51
CA ALA A 193 9.93 -14.40 14.84
C ALA A 193 11.18 -15.19 15.28
N GLN A 194 12.06 -15.56 14.35
CA GLN A 194 13.30 -16.28 14.62
C GLN A 194 14.48 -15.34 14.95
N ASP A 195 14.33 -14.03 14.71
CA ASP A 195 15.32 -13.03 15.09
C ASP A 195 15.25 -12.77 16.61
N PRO A 196 16.34 -13.03 17.38
CA PRO A 196 16.36 -12.74 18.82
C PRO A 196 16.10 -11.28 19.17
N ALA A 197 16.51 -10.34 18.31
CA ALA A 197 16.27 -8.92 18.51
C ALA A 197 14.78 -8.61 18.40
N TYR A 198 14.09 -9.20 17.42
CA TYR A 198 12.63 -9.07 17.30
C TYR A 198 11.91 -9.76 18.46
N ALA A 199 12.27 -11.01 18.77
CA ALA A 199 11.60 -11.81 19.81
C ALA A 199 11.62 -11.12 21.19
N THR A 200 12.66 -10.30 21.46
CA THR A 200 12.77 -9.49 22.69
C THR A 200 11.66 -8.44 22.81
N PHE A 201 11.20 -7.87 21.69
CA PHE A 201 10.22 -6.79 21.64
C PHE A 201 8.89 -7.18 20.99
N ALA A 202 8.74 -8.44 20.56
CA ALA A 202 7.53 -8.92 19.89
C ALA A 202 6.25 -8.61 20.68
N PRO A 203 6.17 -8.81 22.02
CA PRO A 203 4.98 -8.47 22.79
C PRO A 203 4.58 -6.99 22.72
N GLU A 204 5.56 -6.09 22.67
CA GLU A 204 5.35 -4.65 22.52
C GLU A 204 4.96 -4.29 21.08
N LEU A 205 5.63 -4.89 20.09
CA LEU A 205 5.36 -4.66 18.68
C LEU A 205 3.96 -5.15 18.29
N HIS A 206 3.46 -6.26 18.85
CA HIS A 206 2.10 -6.74 18.64
C HIS A 206 1.00 -5.79 19.15
N LYS A 207 1.34 -4.83 20.00
CA LYS A 207 0.38 -3.78 20.40
C LYS A 207 0.23 -2.75 19.29
N LEU A 208 1.18 -2.63 18.37
CA LEU A 208 1.08 -1.69 17.25
C LEU A 208 0.06 -2.21 16.23
N SER A 209 -1.01 -1.45 16.02
CA SER A 209 -2.14 -1.89 15.20
C SER A 209 -2.11 -1.25 13.82
N ALA A 210 -2.04 0.08 13.77
CA ALA A 210 -2.06 0.84 12.54
C ALA A 210 -1.25 2.14 12.67
N LEU A 211 -0.75 2.63 11.54
CA LEU A 211 -0.11 3.93 11.41
C LEU A 211 -0.80 4.71 10.30
N ALA A 212 -1.21 5.93 10.58
CA ALA A 212 -1.66 6.88 9.57
C ALA A 212 -0.79 8.13 9.56
N VAL A 213 -0.49 8.64 8.38
CA VAL A 213 0.23 9.90 8.15
C VAL A 213 -0.61 10.74 7.20
N ALA A 214 -1.03 11.92 7.64
CA ALA A 214 -1.71 12.90 6.82
C ALA A 214 -0.77 14.06 6.53
N VAL A 215 -0.69 14.45 5.26
CA VAL A 215 0.10 15.59 4.79
C VAL A 215 -0.82 16.61 4.15
N ARG A 216 -0.75 17.83 4.64
CA ARG A 216 -1.46 18.99 4.11
C ARG A 216 -0.44 19.93 3.50
N ALA A 217 -0.59 20.16 2.20
CA ALA A 217 0.28 21.07 1.47
C ALA A 217 -0.28 22.49 1.53
N GLY A 218 0.47 23.40 2.17
CA GLY A 218 0.27 24.85 2.08
C GLY A 218 1.16 25.47 1.01
N SER A 219 1.00 26.77 0.76
CA SER A 219 1.82 27.49 -0.22
C SER A 219 3.30 27.58 0.16
N THR A 220 3.62 27.45 1.44
CA THR A 220 4.97 27.65 1.99
C THR A 220 5.38 26.61 3.04
N GLU A 221 4.49 25.69 3.40
CA GLU A 221 4.72 24.70 4.46
C GLU A 221 4.02 23.38 4.14
N LEU A 222 4.56 22.30 4.69
CA LEU A 222 3.91 21.00 4.79
C LEU A 222 3.53 20.79 6.25
N ALA A 223 2.24 20.64 6.53
CA ALA A 223 1.79 20.18 7.83
C ALA A 223 1.62 18.67 7.78
N THR A 224 2.32 17.96 8.66
CA THR A 224 2.29 16.50 8.75
C THR A 224 1.75 16.08 10.10
N ASP A 225 0.66 15.32 10.08
CA ASP A 225 0.04 14.72 11.26
C ASP A 225 0.26 13.20 11.22
N VAL A 226 0.73 12.63 12.33
CA VAL A 226 1.01 11.20 12.44
C VAL A 226 0.20 10.61 13.58
N ARG A 227 -0.54 9.53 13.33
CA ARG A 227 -1.27 8.77 14.34
C ARG A 227 -0.83 7.31 14.34
N LEU A 228 -0.39 6.84 15.50
CA LEU A 228 -0.05 5.44 15.75
C LEU A 228 -1.09 4.86 16.70
N ILE A 229 -1.79 3.83 16.24
CA ILE A 229 -2.78 3.11 17.04
C ILE A 229 -2.09 1.97 17.78
N VAL A 230 -2.27 1.97 19.10
CA VAL A 230 -1.75 0.95 20.00
C VAL A 230 -2.92 0.22 20.64
N SER A 231 -3.10 -1.06 20.33
CA SER A 231 -4.16 -1.87 20.90
C SER A 231 -3.88 -2.15 22.38
N THR A 232 -4.96 -2.13 23.16
CA THR A 232 -4.92 -2.35 24.61
C THR A 232 -5.11 -3.84 24.97
N GLN A 233 -5.14 -4.74 23.99
CA GLN A 233 -5.48 -6.13 24.21
C GLN A 233 -4.38 -6.85 25.00
N ALA A 234 -4.78 -7.43 26.14
CA ALA A 234 -3.92 -8.25 26.97
C ALA A 234 -3.43 -9.49 26.19
N PRO A 235 -2.20 -9.98 26.45
CA PRO A 235 -1.68 -11.16 25.78
C PRO A 235 -2.66 -12.34 25.90
N PRO A 236 -2.78 -13.19 24.86
CA PRO A 236 -3.65 -14.35 24.92
C PRO A 236 -3.31 -15.18 26.16
N SER A 237 -4.35 -15.52 26.94
CA SER A 237 -4.17 -16.33 28.13
C SER A 237 -3.50 -17.66 27.75
N PRO A 238 -2.51 -18.14 28.52
CA PRO A 238 -1.89 -19.43 28.25
C PRO A 238 -2.97 -20.52 28.18
N PRO A 239 -2.81 -21.53 27.31
CA PRO A 239 -3.79 -22.60 27.16
C PRO A 239 -4.05 -23.21 28.52
N SER A 240 -5.33 -23.19 28.93
CA SER A 240 -5.75 -23.75 30.20
C SER A 240 -5.37 -25.23 30.23
N THR A 241 -4.46 -25.60 31.11
CA THR A 241 -4.17 -27.00 31.44
C THR A 241 -5.34 -27.55 32.24
N SER A 242 -6.45 -27.78 31.54
CA SER A 242 -7.62 -28.47 32.08
C SER A 242 -7.33 -29.96 32.21
N GLY A 243 -7.01 -30.37 33.43
CA GLY A 243 -7.71 -31.49 34.07
C GLY A 243 -7.24 -32.91 33.73
N GLY A 244 -6.44 -33.48 34.64
CA GLY A 244 -6.31 -34.92 34.84
C GLY A 244 -6.33 -35.23 36.33
N ASN A 245 -7.49 -35.06 36.97
CA ASN A 245 -7.70 -35.27 38.40
C ASN A 245 -8.01 -36.75 38.70
N GLY A 246 -7.40 -37.28 39.76
CA GLY A 246 -8.00 -38.23 40.69
C GLY A 246 -8.28 -39.67 40.22
N LYS A 247 -7.42 -40.62 40.64
CA LYS A 247 -7.86 -41.99 40.92
C LYS A 247 -7.53 -42.33 42.38
N GLN A 248 -8.54 -42.23 43.24
CA GLN A 248 -8.56 -42.72 44.62
C GLN A 248 -9.66 -43.78 44.74
N GLY A 249 -9.33 -44.90 45.42
CA GLY A 249 -10.21 -46.03 45.77
C GLY A 249 -9.83 -47.32 45.03
N GLY A 250 -9.55 -48.47 45.64
CA GLY A 250 -9.62 -48.95 47.03
C GLY A 250 -9.97 -50.45 47.02
N ARG A 251 -9.32 -51.26 47.89
CA ARG A 251 -9.49 -52.73 48.16
C ARG A 251 -8.96 -53.66 47.06
N ASP A 252 -8.26 -54.75 47.35
CA ASP A 252 -8.37 -55.70 48.48
C ASP A 252 -7.17 -55.77 49.44
#